data_AF-A0A8J4RCP6-F1
#
_entry.id   AF-A0A8J4RCP6-F1
#
_cell.length_a   1.000
_cell.length_b   1.000
_cell.length_c   1.000
_cell.angle_alpha   90.00
_cell.angle_beta   90.00
_cell.angle_gamma   90.00
#
_symmetry.space_group_name_H-M   'P 1'
#
loop_
_entity.id
_entity.type
_entity.pdbx_description
1 polymer ?
#
loop_
_entity_poly.entity_id
_entity_poly.type
_entity_poly.pdbx_seq_one_letter_code
_entity_poly.pdbx_strand_id
1 'polypeptide(L)'
;MDGGDGASSGGSRFRLYDQLELQEFQDKYVIKSIESPNQGFSIGRRDGNVEPLTGDDACSLSPSKVSTIYGVVGSIRLVAGTYVLVITSRKEVGTFLGFPIFKVMSMTFLSCNEALKFSTSQEKKDEAYFRTLLRTVESAPGLYYSYEADITLNLQRRYKLAEGWMNKPIWKQADPRFVWNRNLLEDLIESKLDGFIIPILQGNILKFLIPNSLNLKSSHVTITLLSRRCTRRLGTRMWRRGANLEGDTANFIETEQLLELEGFRSSLLQIRGSIPLLWEQIVDLSYKPRLRIINHEQTSNVVERHFHDLLQRYGEIVAVDLTDKHGDEGELSAAYAAEMQKLRDVRYVSFDFHHYNGNANFDHLNVLYDQISEDFEKQG
;
A
#
# COMPACT_ATOMS: atom_id res chain seq x y z
N MET A 1 -8.17 30.43 45.06
CA MET A 1 -8.80 30.91 43.82
C MET A 1 -8.34 29.97 42.74
N ASP A 2 -9.30 29.25 42.17
CA ASP A 2 -9.14 28.07 41.34
C ASP A 2 -8.16 28.24 40.18
N GLY A 3 -7.13 27.38 40.15
CA GLY A 3 -6.41 27.03 38.93
C GLY A 3 -6.94 25.69 38.46
N GLY A 4 -7.91 25.72 37.56
CA GLY A 4 -8.47 24.50 36.96
C GLY A 4 -7.43 23.79 36.11
N ASP A 5 -7.12 22.56 36.50
CA ASP A 5 -6.40 21.59 35.69
C ASP A 5 -7.15 21.38 34.37
N GLY A 6 -6.55 21.86 33.29
CA GLY A 6 -6.95 21.51 31.92
C GLY A 6 -6.62 20.04 31.67
N ALA A 7 -7.49 19.14 32.14
CA ALA A 7 -7.54 17.77 31.68
C ALA A 7 -7.71 17.79 30.15
N SER A 8 -6.65 17.41 29.43
CA SER A 8 -6.72 17.19 27.99
C SER A 8 -7.77 16.11 27.74
N SER A 9 -8.89 16.53 27.16
CA SER A 9 -9.94 15.62 26.72
C SER A 9 -9.36 14.69 25.66
N GLY A 10 -8.99 13.48 26.07
CA GLY A 10 -8.56 12.41 25.19
C GLY A 10 -9.72 12.04 24.26
N GLY A 11 -9.75 12.66 23.08
CA GLY A 11 -10.69 12.26 22.03
C GLY A 11 -10.49 10.79 21.72
N SER A 12 -11.55 9.99 21.93
CA SER A 12 -11.59 8.57 21.58
C SER A 12 -11.20 8.42 20.10
N ARG A 13 -10.00 7.87 19.86
CA ARG A 13 -9.52 7.54 18.52
C ARG A 13 -10.14 6.21 18.08
N PHE A 14 -10.44 6.11 16.79
CA PHE A 14 -10.98 4.87 16.23
C PHE A 14 -9.91 3.77 16.26
N ARG A 15 -10.28 2.58 16.78
CA ARG A 15 -9.41 1.39 16.85
C ARG A 15 -10.12 0.20 16.21
N LEU A 16 -9.38 -0.53 15.38
CA LEU A 16 -9.83 -1.79 14.78
C LEU A 16 -9.74 -2.93 15.80
N TYR A 17 -10.56 -3.97 15.63
CA TYR A 17 -10.47 -5.18 16.44
C TYR A 17 -9.22 -6.00 16.07
N ASP A 18 -8.41 -6.37 17.07
CA ASP A 18 -7.08 -6.93 16.85
C ASP A 18 -7.00 -8.46 16.93
N GLN A 19 -7.92 -9.07 17.67
CA GLN A 19 -8.13 -10.51 17.72
C GLN A 19 -9.59 -10.83 17.48
N LEU A 20 -9.82 -11.70 16.51
CA LEU A 20 -11.14 -12.12 16.09
C LEU A 20 -11.29 -13.62 16.27
N GLU A 21 -12.46 -14.04 16.70
CA GLU A 21 -12.86 -15.45 16.72
C GLU A 21 -13.59 -15.79 15.43
N LEU A 22 -13.05 -16.75 14.68
CA LEU A 22 -13.68 -17.36 13.51
C LEU A 22 -14.34 -18.68 13.92
N GLN A 23 -15.66 -18.70 13.86
CA GLN A 23 -16.49 -19.87 14.10
C GLN A 23 -17.00 -20.44 12.76
N GLU A 24 -16.71 -21.71 12.50
CA GLU A 24 -17.12 -22.41 11.29
C GLU A 24 -18.38 -23.25 11.54
N PHE A 25 -19.49 -22.90 10.91
CA PHE A 25 -20.73 -23.69 10.88
C PHE A 25 -20.87 -24.42 9.54
N GLN A 26 -21.85 -25.32 9.44
CA GLN A 26 -22.11 -26.06 8.21
C GLN A 26 -22.61 -25.14 7.08
N ASP A 27 -23.35 -24.09 7.42
CA ASP A 27 -24.06 -23.17 6.53
C ASP A 27 -23.44 -21.77 6.47
N LYS A 28 -22.69 -21.36 7.49
CA LYS A 28 -22.08 -20.02 7.56
C LYS A 28 -20.71 -19.98 8.27
N TYR A 29 -20.01 -18.89 8.09
CA TYR A 29 -18.88 -18.47 8.94
C TYR A 29 -19.35 -17.32 9.83
N VAL A 30 -18.93 -17.30 11.09
CA VAL A 30 -19.23 -16.19 12.00
C VAL A 30 -17.90 -15.64 12.53
N ILE A 31 -17.71 -14.33 12.38
CA ILE A 31 -16.51 -13.62 12.82
C ILE A 31 -16.90 -12.61 13.88
N LYS A 32 -16.33 -12.75 15.08
CA LYS A 32 -16.63 -11.89 16.24
C LYS A 32 -15.36 -11.29 16.81
N SER A 33 -15.46 -10.10 17.37
CA SER A 33 -14.38 -9.54 18.18
C SER A 33 -14.27 -10.29 19.51
N ILE A 34 -13.04 -10.65 19.92
CA ILE A 34 -12.79 -11.26 21.23
C ILE A 34 -12.99 -10.22 22.34
N GLU A 35 -12.58 -8.97 22.10
CA GLU A 35 -12.74 -7.86 23.06
C GLU A 35 -14.23 -7.44 23.20
N SER A 36 -15.04 -7.65 22.17
CA SER A 36 -16.45 -7.26 22.15
C SER A 36 -17.31 -8.33 21.46
N PRO A 37 -17.72 -9.39 22.17
CA PRO A 37 -18.39 -10.55 21.58
C PRO A 37 -19.72 -10.26 20.88
N ASN A 38 -20.37 -9.15 21.23
CA ASN A 38 -21.63 -8.69 20.62
C ASN A 38 -21.40 -8.00 19.26
N GLN A 39 -20.16 -7.71 18.90
CA GLN A 39 -19.77 -7.07 17.65
C GLN A 39 -19.16 -8.13 16.72
N GLY A 40 -19.80 -8.35 15.59
CA GLY A 40 -19.36 -9.33 14.60
C GLY A 40 -20.30 -9.38 13.41
N PHE A 41 -20.03 -10.31 12.52
CA PHE A 41 -20.82 -10.53 11.32
C PHE A 41 -20.77 -12.00 10.92
N SER A 42 -21.73 -12.41 10.09
CA SER A 42 -21.79 -13.73 9.51
C SER A 42 -21.66 -13.68 7.99
N ILE A 43 -21.14 -14.77 7.42
CA ILE A 43 -20.96 -14.93 5.98
C ILE A 43 -21.59 -16.25 5.58
N GLY A 44 -22.62 -16.21 4.74
CA GLY A 44 -23.27 -17.42 4.25
C GLY A 44 -22.35 -18.25 3.36
N ARG A 45 -22.24 -19.57 3.57
CA ARG A 45 -21.44 -20.46 2.71
C ARG A 45 -22.07 -20.69 1.34
N ARG A 46 -23.37 -20.38 1.19
CA ARG A 46 -24.13 -20.56 -0.05
C ARG A 46 -23.98 -19.40 -1.02
N ASP A 47 -24.14 -18.17 -0.53
CA ASP A 47 -24.18 -16.93 -1.31
C ASP A 47 -22.94 -16.04 -1.08
N GLY A 48 -22.26 -16.20 0.05
CA GLY A 48 -21.14 -15.35 0.44
C GLY A 48 -21.59 -13.98 0.98
N ASN A 49 -22.88 -13.81 1.28
CA ASN A 49 -23.40 -12.53 1.75
C ASN A 49 -22.93 -12.23 3.16
N VAL A 50 -22.54 -10.98 3.39
CA VAL A 50 -22.01 -10.49 4.66
C VAL A 50 -23.11 -9.76 5.43
N GLU A 51 -23.55 -10.34 6.55
CA GLU A 51 -24.61 -9.80 7.39
C GLU A 51 -24.08 -9.48 8.80
N PRO A 52 -24.23 -8.24 9.31
CA PRO A 52 -23.89 -7.92 10.70
C PRO A 52 -24.66 -8.79 11.67
N LEU A 53 -24.04 -9.20 12.78
CA LEU A 53 -24.74 -9.97 13.80
C LEU A 53 -25.80 -9.12 14.48
N THR A 54 -27.01 -9.64 14.55
CA THR A 54 -28.04 -9.10 15.44
C THR A 54 -27.98 -9.83 16.78
N GLY A 55 -28.34 -9.15 17.87
CA GLY A 55 -28.18 -9.67 19.24
C GLY A 55 -28.84 -11.02 19.55
N ASP A 56 -29.71 -11.49 18.64
CA ASP A 56 -30.42 -12.77 18.73
C ASP A 56 -29.75 -13.92 17.93
N ASP A 57 -28.65 -13.67 17.23
CA ASP A 57 -27.88 -14.68 16.47
C ASP A 57 -26.99 -15.57 17.36
N ALA A 58 -27.46 -15.86 18.58
CA ALA A 58 -26.97 -16.97 19.37
C ALA A 58 -27.41 -18.27 18.68
N CYS A 59 -26.69 -18.65 17.63
CA CYS A 59 -26.83 -19.96 16.99
C CYS A 59 -26.82 -21.03 18.09
N SER A 60 -27.95 -21.72 18.26
CA SER A 60 -28.15 -22.85 19.17
C SER A 60 -27.34 -24.10 18.79
N LEU A 61 -26.58 -24.01 17.69
CA LEU A 61 -25.68 -25.02 17.18
C LEU A 61 -24.26 -24.73 17.64
N SER A 62 -23.54 -25.76 18.07
CA SER A 62 -22.11 -25.64 18.37
C SER A 62 -21.30 -25.52 17.06
N PRO A 63 -20.30 -24.62 16.99
CA PRO A 63 -19.45 -24.50 15.81
C PRO A 63 -18.64 -25.79 15.59
N SER A 64 -18.40 -26.15 14.33
CA SER A 64 -17.60 -27.32 13.96
C SER A 64 -16.11 -27.11 14.26
N LYS A 65 -15.65 -25.87 14.12
CA LYS A 65 -14.30 -25.44 14.43
C LYS A 65 -14.31 -23.99 14.88
N VAL A 66 -13.47 -23.70 15.87
CA VAL A 66 -13.21 -22.33 16.36
C VAL A 66 -11.73 -22.07 16.18
N SER A 67 -11.39 -20.90 15.64
CA SER A 67 -9.99 -20.49 15.44
C SER A 67 -9.84 -18.99 15.63
N THR A 68 -8.64 -18.56 16.04
CA THR A 68 -8.32 -17.15 16.16
C THR A 68 -7.73 -16.64 14.84
N ILE A 69 -8.25 -15.51 14.37
CA ILE A 69 -7.71 -14.76 13.23
C ILE A 69 -7.38 -13.33 13.67
N TYR A 70 -6.55 -12.65 12.90
CA TYR A 70 -6.05 -11.32 13.23
C TYR A 70 -6.60 -10.21 12.32
N GLY A 71 -7.53 -10.56 11.42
CA GLY A 71 -8.15 -9.60 10.53
C GLY A 71 -8.80 -10.24 9.33
N VAL A 72 -9.72 -9.51 8.72
CA VAL A 72 -10.37 -9.89 7.47
C VAL A 72 -9.79 -8.99 6.37
N VAL A 73 -9.12 -9.61 5.41
CA VAL A 73 -8.53 -8.90 4.27
C VAL A 73 -9.63 -8.42 3.31
N GLY A 74 -10.70 -9.21 3.20
CA GLY A 74 -11.86 -8.91 2.38
C GLY A 74 -12.42 -10.15 1.70
N SER A 75 -13.37 -9.94 0.78
CA SER A 75 -14.03 -10.98 -0.01
C SER A 75 -13.73 -10.80 -1.49
N ILE A 76 -13.75 -11.90 -2.23
CA ILE A 76 -13.69 -11.91 -3.69
C ILE A 76 -14.73 -12.88 -4.24
N ARG A 77 -15.52 -12.40 -5.18
CA ARG A 77 -16.47 -13.21 -5.92
C ARG A 77 -15.83 -13.73 -7.20
N LEU A 78 -15.74 -15.06 -7.31
CA LEU A 78 -15.35 -15.74 -8.54
C LEU A 78 -16.60 -16.14 -9.33
N VAL A 79 -16.44 -17.00 -10.33
CA VAL A 79 -17.51 -17.39 -11.26
C VAL A 79 -18.68 -18.03 -10.53
N ALA A 80 -18.40 -18.92 -9.57
CA ALA A 80 -19.44 -19.71 -8.94
C ALA A 80 -19.40 -19.71 -7.40
N GLY A 81 -18.42 -19.04 -6.80
CA GLY A 81 -18.29 -18.97 -5.34
C GLY A 81 -17.67 -17.67 -4.86
N THR A 82 -17.93 -17.36 -3.59
CA THR A 82 -17.30 -16.25 -2.89
C THR A 82 -16.20 -16.80 -1.98
N TYR A 83 -15.07 -16.12 -1.93
CA TYR A 83 -13.95 -16.49 -1.09
C TYR A 83 -13.61 -15.34 -0.16
N VAL A 84 -13.43 -15.64 1.11
CA VAL A 84 -13.12 -14.65 2.14
C VAL A 84 -11.68 -14.86 2.56
N LEU A 85 -10.84 -13.83 2.41
CA LEU A 85 -9.44 -13.89 2.79
C LEU A 85 -9.27 -13.39 4.22
N VAL A 86 -8.70 -14.23 5.09
CA VAL A 86 -8.46 -13.91 6.50
C VAL A 86 -6.98 -14.00 6.85
N ILE A 87 -6.54 -13.19 7.80
CA ILE A 87 -5.16 -13.18 8.31
C ILE A 87 -5.09 -14.17 9.47
N THR A 88 -4.33 -15.26 9.29
CA THR A 88 -4.19 -16.32 10.31
C THR A 88 -2.95 -16.15 11.18
N SER A 89 -1.95 -15.38 10.73
CA SER A 89 -0.76 -15.06 11.52
C SER A 89 -0.22 -13.68 11.17
N ARG A 90 0.24 -12.95 12.20
CA ARG A 90 0.87 -11.64 12.10
C ARG A 90 2.12 -11.58 12.98
N LYS A 91 3.05 -10.68 12.64
CA LYS A 91 4.22 -10.36 13.46
C LYS A 91 4.33 -8.84 13.61
N GLU A 92 4.51 -8.35 14.82
CA GLU A 92 4.86 -6.95 15.04
C GLU A 92 6.30 -6.69 14.54
N VAL A 93 6.46 -5.68 13.69
CA VAL A 93 7.75 -5.40 13.01
C VAL A 93 8.31 -4.01 13.33
N GLY A 94 7.53 -3.16 13.99
CA GLY A 94 7.95 -1.81 14.32
C GLY A 94 6.76 -0.95 14.73
N THR A 95 7.02 0.35 14.82
CA THR A 95 6.02 1.34 15.21
C THR A 95 6.03 2.51 14.23
N PHE A 96 4.87 3.07 13.94
CA PHE A 96 4.73 4.32 13.19
C PHE A 96 4.00 5.33 14.05
N LEU A 97 4.70 6.43 14.41
CA LEU A 97 4.20 7.46 15.32
C LEU A 97 3.76 6.94 16.69
N GLY A 98 4.43 5.90 17.19
CA GLY A 98 4.12 5.21 18.45
C GLY A 98 3.10 4.07 18.34
N PHE A 99 2.45 3.89 17.19
CA PHE A 99 1.48 2.80 16.99
C PHE A 99 2.13 1.56 16.39
N PRO A 100 1.81 0.35 16.87
CA PRO A 100 2.40 -0.88 16.37
C PRO A 100 1.99 -1.17 14.92
N ILE A 101 2.95 -1.64 14.13
CA ILE A 101 2.76 -2.11 12.76
C ILE A 101 2.98 -3.62 12.73
N PHE A 102 2.05 -4.29 12.07
CA PHE A 102 2.03 -5.73 11.91
C PHE A 102 2.31 -6.11 10.46
N LYS A 103 3.22 -7.06 10.28
CA LYS A 103 3.43 -7.77 9.02
C LYS A 103 2.52 -8.98 8.98
N VAL A 104 1.82 -9.16 7.86
CA VAL A 104 1.05 -10.38 7.59
C VAL A 104 2.04 -11.52 7.35
N MET A 105 1.93 -12.59 8.14
CA MET A 105 2.80 -13.78 8.03
C MET A 105 2.11 -14.92 7.27
N SER A 106 0.81 -15.11 7.50
CA SER A 106 0.00 -16.08 6.76
C SER A 106 -1.44 -15.60 6.58
N MET A 107 -2.00 -15.96 5.44
CA MET A 107 -3.37 -15.68 5.04
C MET A 107 -4.00 -16.95 4.48
N THR A 108 -5.31 -17.10 4.62
CA THR A 108 -6.02 -18.25 4.07
C THR A 108 -7.37 -17.84 3.51
N PHE A 109 -7.74 -18.37 2.35
CA PHE A 109 -9.08 -18.24 1.82
C PHE A 109 -10.05 -19.24 2.46
N LEU A 110 -11.17 -18.72 2.95
CA LEU A 110 -12.35 -19.49 3.35
C LEU A 110 -13.30 -19.56 2.15
N SER A 111 -13.65 -20.77 1.72
CA SER A 111 -14.53 -20.97 0.57
C SER A 111 -16.00 -20.93 0.99
N CYS A 112 -16.79 -20.09 0.33
CA CYS A 112 -18.25 -20.05 0.36
C CYS A 112 -18.76 -20.54 -1.00
N ASN A 113 -18.67 -21.86 -1.20
CA ASN A 113 -18.78 -22.46 -2.52
C ASN A 113 -19.83 -23.57 -2.61
N GLU A 114 -20.83 -23.58 -1.71
CA GLU A 114 -21.89 -24.58 -1.79
C GLU A 114 -22.70 -24.49 -3.10
N ALA A 115 -22.78 -23.29 -3.69
CA ALA A 115 -23.39 -23.06 -4.98
C ALA A 115 -22.70 -23.81 -6.15
N LEU A 116 -21.40 -24.15 -6.04
CA LEU A 116 -20.67 -24.95 -7.05
C LEU A 116 -21.30 -26.32 -7.30
N LYS A 117 -22.09 -26.86 -6.36
CA LYS A 117 -22.79 -28.13 -6.54
C LYS A 117 -23.73 -28.08 -7.76
N PHE A 118 -24.28 -26.91 -8.08
CA PHE A 118 -25.23 -26.68 -9.17
C PHE A 118 -24.58 -26.10 -10.43
N SER A 119 -23.28 -25.81 -10.40
CA SER A 119 -22.53 -25.23 -11.53
C SER A 119 -22.22 -26.22 -12.63
N THR A 120 -22.07 -25.70 -13.85
CA THR A 120 -21.69 -26.45 -15.03
C THR A 120 -20.27 -27.02 -14.93
N SER A 121 -19.96 -28.03 -15.74
CA SER A 121 -18.62 -28.62 -15.78
C SER A 121 -17.52 -27.63 -16.20
N GLN A 122 -17.85 -26.62 -17.01
CA GLN A 122 -16.90 -25.58 -17.43
C GLN A 122 -16.61 -24.61 -16.27
N GLU A 123 -17.64 -24.12 -15.59
CA GLU A 123 -17.49 -23.25 -14.41
C GLU A 123 -16.63 -23.91 -13.33
N LYS A 124 -16.79 -25.22 -13.11
CA LYS A 124 -15.94 -25.98 -12.17
C LYS A 124 -14.46 -26.01 -12.57
N LYS A 125 -14.15 -26.03 -13.87
CA LYS A 125 -12.77 -25.98 -14.36
C LYS A 125 -12.17 -24.58 -14.19
N ASP A 126 -12.92 -23.55 -14.56
CA ASP A 126 -12.48 -22.16 -14.44
C ASP A 126 -12.28 -21.78 -12.97
N GLU A 127 -13.17 -22.22 -12.09
CA GLU A 127 -13.05 -22.05 -10.65
C GLU A 127 -11.78 -22.72 -10.09
N ALA A 128 -11.46 -23.93 -10.54
CA ALA A 128 -10.23 -24.62 -10.12
C ALA A 128 -8.97 -23.88 -10.56
N TYR A 129 -9.00 -23.27 -11.76
CA TYR A 129 -7.93 -22.41 -12.24
C TYR A 129 -7.79 -21.14 -11.38
N PHE A 130 -8.88 -20.41 -11.13
CA PHE A 130 -8.85 -19.22 -10.30
C PHE A 130 -8.42 -19.51 -8.86
N ARG A 131 -8.85 -20.65 -8.28
CA ARG A 131 -8.39 -21.10 -6.96
C ARG A 131 -6.87 -21.29 -6.92
N THR A 132 -6.27 -21.71 -8.02
CA THR A 132 -4.81 -21.83 -8.13
C THR A 132 -4.15 -20.44 -8.10
N LEU A 133 -4.75 -19.44 -8.76
CA LEU A 133 -4.27 -18.06 -8.69
C LEU A 133 -4.43 -17.45 -7.29
N LEU A 134 -5.53 -17.76 -6.59
CA LEU A 134 -5.74 -17.30 -5.21
C LEU A 134 -4.66 -17.80 -4.24
N ARG A 135 -4.13 -19.02 -4.43
CA ARG A 135 -2.98 -19.51 -3.62
C ARG A 135 -1.74 -18.62 -3.76
N THR A 136 -1.52 -18.01 -4.92
CA THR A 136 -0.44 -17.04 -5.13
C THR A 136 -0.65 -15.78 -4.29
N VAL A 137 -1.91 -15.35 -4.12
CA VAL A 137 -2.29 -14.20 -3.29
C VAL A 137 -2.06 -14.51 -1.80
N GLU A 138 -2.35 -15.72 -1.33
CA GLU A 138 -2.06 -16.14 0.06
C GLU A 138 -0.58 -16.01 0.43
N SER A 139 0.30 -16.16 -0.56
CA SER A 139 1.75 -16.07 -0.40
C SER A 139 2.32 -14.67 -0.74
N ALA A 140 1.47 -13.66 -0.90
CA ALA A 140 1.90 -12.31 -1.26
C ALA A 140 2.83 -11.72 -0.18
N PRO A 141 4.08 -11.35 -0.53
CA PRO A 141 5.03 -10.82 0.44
C PRO A 141 4.82 -9.32 0.69
N GLY A 142 5.33 -8.86 1.83
CA GLY A 142 5.45 -7.43 2.13
C GLY A 142 4.12 -6.73 2.39
N LEU A 143 3.18 -7.42 3.02
CA LEU A 143 1.90 -6.84 3.45
C LEU A 143 1.97 -6.39 4.91
N TYR A 144 1.60 -5.13 5.14
CA TYR A 144 1.69 -4.47 6.44
C TYR A 144 0.39 -3.72 6.76
N TYR A 145 0.07 -3.58 8.05
CA TYR A 145 -1.09 -2.83 8.52
C TYR A 145 -0.92 -2.44 10.00
N SER A 146 -1.80 -1.58 10.50
CA SER A 146 -1.90 -1.23 11.92
C SER A 146 -3.38 -1.14 12.30
N TYR A 147 -3.69 -1.47 13.56
CA TYR A 147 -5.07 -1.41 14.08
C TYR A 147 -5.47 -0.01 14.53
N GLU A 148 -4.50 0.89 14.69
CA GLU A 148 -4.68 2.19 15.35
C GLU A 148 -4.19 3.36 14.50
N ALA A 149 -3.35 3.09 13.49
CA ALA A 149 -2.78 4.12 12.64
C ALA A 149 -2.98 3.80 11.16
N ASP A 150 -3.35 4.83 10.39
CA ASP A 150 -3.24 4.75 8.95
C ASP A 150 -1.78 4.88 8.52
N ILE A 151 -1.25 3.79 7.95
CA ILE A 151 0.12 3.71 7.40
C ILE A 151 0.16 3.99 5.88
N THR A 152 -0.96 4.37 5.28
CA THR A 152 -1.08 4.72 3.85
C THR A 152 -0.88 6.21 3.59
N LEU A 153 -1.06 7.07 4.60
CA LEU A 153 -0.72 8.50 4.56
C LEU A 153 0.66 8.85 5.13
N ASN A 154 1.39 9.73 4.46
CA ASN A 154 2.65 10.29 4.97
C ASN A 154 2.41 11.34 6.04
N LEU A 155 3.47 11.67 6.79
CA LEU A 155 3.43 12.56 7.92
C LEU A 155 2.95 13.97 7.52
N GLN A 156 3.47 14.51 6.41
CA GLN A 156 3.11 15.84 5.92
C GLN A 156 1.61 15.93 5.61
N ARG A 157 1.04 14.96 4.89
CA ARG A 157 -0.39 14.93 4.58
C ARG A 157 -1.23 14.70 5.81
N ARG A 158 -0.77 13.86 6.74
CA ARG A 158 -1.45 13.61 8.00
C ARG A 158 -1.60 14.89 8.83
N TYR A 159 -0.57 15.73 8.89
CA TYR A 159 -0.65 17.03 9.60
C TYR A 159 -1.55 18.06 8.93
N LYS A 160 -1.83 17.92 7.63
CA LYS A 160 -2.76 18.80 6.89
C LYS A 160 -4.24 18.42 7.09
N LEU A 161 -4.54 17.30 7.73
CA LEU A 161 -5.92 16.84 7.93
C LEU A 161 -6.63 17.68 8.99
N ALA A 162 -7.94 17.87 8.82
CA ALA A 162 -8.77 18.60 9.78
C ALA A 162 -8.82 17.90 11.15
N GLU A 163 -9.04 18.68 12.21
CA GLU A 163 -9.26 18.15 13.55
C GLU A 163 -10.41 17.12 13.56
N GLY A 164 -10.23 16.03 14.30
CA GLY A 164 -11.20 14.93 14.35
C GLY A 164 -11.21 14.00 13.13
N TRP A 165 -10.42 14.27 12.08
CA TRP A 165 -10.28 13.33 10.95
C TRP A 165 -9.79 11.95 11.41
N MET A 166 -8.90 11.94 12.41
CA MET A 166 -8.36 10.72 13.01
C MET A 166 -9.39 9.88 13.80
N ASN A 167 -10.59 10.41 14.05
CA ASN A 167 -11.67 9.68 14.71
C ASN A 167 -12.52 8.88 13.71
N LYS A 168 -12.32 9.09 12.40
CA LYS A 168 -13.01 8.31 11.37
C LYS A 168 -12.45 6.89 11.32
N PRO A 169 -13.20 5.91 10.79
CA PRO A 169 -12.66 4.60 10.46
C PRO A 169 -11.39 4.70 9.59
N ILE A 170 -10.37 3.88 9.88
CA ILE A 170 -9.04 3.96 9.25
C ILE A 170 -9.14 3.91 7.72
N TRP A 171 -10.05 3.08 7.18
CA TRP A 171 -10.26 2.97 5.73
C TRP A 171 -10.79 4.24 5.06
N LYS A 172 -11.54 5.09 5.78
CA LYS A 172 -12.00 6.39 5.27
C LYS A 172 -10.89 7.45 5.30
N GLN A 173 -9.87 7.23 6.12
CA GLN A 173 -8.70 8.10 6.19
C GLN A 173 -7.66 7.74 5.13
N ALA A 174 -7.57 6.44 4.79
CA ALA A 174 -6.52 5.88 3.96
C ALA A 174 -6.38 6.55 2.59
N ASP A 175 -5.13 6.71 2.14
CA ASP A 175 -4.85 7.02 0.73
C ASP A 175 -5.13 5.78 -0.11
N PRO A 176 -6.17 5.80 -0.95
CA PRO A 176 -6.58 4.60 -1.68
C PRO A 176 -5.52 4.11 -2.68
N ARG A 177 -4.55 4.95 -3.06
CA ARG A 177 -3.44 4.56 -3.94
C ARG A 177 -2.53 3.52 -3.29
N PHE A 178 -2.52 3.43 -1.97
CA PHE A 178 -1.65 2.52 -1.22
C PHE A 178 -2.41 1.42 -0.48
N VAL A 179 -3.73 1.31 -0.68
CA VAL A 179 -4.55 0.22 -0.12
C VAL A 179 -4.56 -0.96 -1.08
N TRP A 180 -3.76 -1.98 -0.78
CA TRP A 180 -3.57 -3.18 -1.58
C TRP A 180 -4.85 -4.00 -1.74
N ASN A 181 -5.61 -4.16 -0.66
CA ASN A 181 -6.86 -4.93 -0.64
C ASN A 181 -8.11 -4.08 -0.95
N ARG A 182 -7.97 -2.90 -1.57
CA ARG A 182 -9.09 -1.95 -1.74
C ARG A 182 -10.34 -2.60 -2.34
N ASN A 183 -10.17 -3.35 -3.42
CA ASN A 183 -11.28 -4.03 -4.10
C ASN A 183 -11.90 -5.17 -3.28
N LEU A 184 -11.14 -5.76 -2.36
CA LEU A 184 -11.64 -6.85 -1.50
C LEU A 184 -12.48 -6.32 -0.34
N LEU A 185 -12.37 -5.03 -0.03
CA LEU A 185 -13.06 -4.41 1.11
C LEU A 185 -14.49 -3.96 0.79
N GLU A 186 -14.93 -4.02 -0.48
CA GLU A 186 -16.21 -3.46 -0.94
C GLU A 186 -17.40 -4.02 -0.14
N ASP A 187 -17.55 -5.34 -0.03
CA ASP A 187 -18.65 -5.97 0.71
C ASP A 187 -18.65 -5.57 2.20
N LEU A 188 -17.47 -5.48 2.82
CA LEU A 188 -17.36 -5.08 4.23
C LEU A 188 -17.75 -3.61 4.45
N ILE A 189 -17.41 -2.74 3.48
CA ILE A 189 -17.77 -1.32 3.48
C ILE A 189 -19.28 -1.16 3.34
N GLU A 190 -19.90 -1.88 2.41
CA GLU A 190 -21.35 -1.85 2.18
C GLU A 190 -22.14 -2.35 3.40
N SER A 191 -21.65 -3.39 4.07
CA SER A 191 -22.21 -3.91 5.32
C SER A 191 -21.89 -3.07 6.57
N LYS A 192 -21.22 -1.91 6.41
CA LYS A 192 -20.90 -0.95 7.48
C LYS A 192 -20.08 -1.54 8.64
N LEU A 193 -19.18 -2.47 8.33
CA LEU A 193 -18.35 -3.18 9.32
C LEU A 193 -17.07 -2.42 9.65
N ASP A 194 -17.18 -1.12 9.98
CA ASP A 194 -16.06 -0.20 10.12
C ASP A 194 -14.91 -0.73 11.01
N GLY A 195 -15.21 -1.44 12.10
CA GLY A 195 -14.22 -2.01 13.04
C GLY A 195 -13.44 -3.23 12.52
N PHE A 196 -13.87 -3.81 11.39
CA PHE A 196 -13.27 -5.00 10.77
C PHE A 196 -12.54 -4.69 9.45
N ILE A 197 -12.70 -3.48 8.90
CA ILE A 197 -12.13 -3.09 7.61
C ILE A 197 -10.68 -2.64 7.83
N ILE A 198 -9.72 -3.47 7.40
CA ILE A 198 -8.29 -3.24 7.57
C ILE A 198 -7.66 -2.85 6.23
N PRO A 199 -7.24 -1.59 6.03
CA PRO A 199 -6.42 -1.23 4.88
C PRO A 199 -5.03 -1.85 4.99
N ILE A 200 -4.66 -2.67 4.02
CA ILE A 200 -3.36 -3.32 3.95
C ILE A 200 -2.46 -2.58 2.97
N LEU A 201 -1.26 -2.24 3.41
CA LEU A 201 -0.21 -1.67 2.60
C LEU A 201 0.67 -2.78 2.02
N GLN A 202 0.96 -2.73 0.72
CA GLN A 202 2.08 -3.49 0.16
C GLN A 202 3.33 -2.61 0.12
N GLY A 203 4.44 -3.09 0.67
CA GLY A 203 5.64 -2.26 0.79
C GLY A 203 6.74 -2.87 1.64
N ASN A 204 7.42 -2.02 2.41
CA ASN A 204 8.40 -2.44 3.39
C ASN A 204 8.50 -1.44 4.54
N ILE A 205 8.83 -1.93 5.74
CA ILE A 205 9.16 -1.10 6.88
C ILE A 205 10.48 -1.58 7.49
N LEU A 206 11.40 -0.64 7.70
CA LEU A 206 12.65 -0.86 8.40
C LEU A 206 12.76 0.14 9.54
N LYS A 207 13.03 -0.34 10.74
CA LYS A 207 13.24 0.50 11.93
C LYS A 207 14.66 0.31 12.43
N PHE A 208 15.38 1.41 12.55
CA PHE A 208 16.73 1.48 13.09
C PHE A 208 16.69 2.29 14.38
N LEU A 209 17.17 1.68 15.47
CA LEU A 209 17.42 2.39 16.71
C LEU A 209 18.92 2.68 16.77
N ILE A 210 19.29 3.96 16.74
CA ILE A 210 20.67 4.38 16.82
C ILE A 210 20.95 4.78 18.28
N PRO A 211 21.73 3.98 19.03
CA PRO A 211 22.19 4.36 20.35
C PRO A 211 23.23 5.49 20.25
N ASN A 212 23.06 6.55 21.04
CA ASN A 212 23.96 7.68 21.30
C ASN A 212 25.24 7.79 20.44
N SER A 213 25.14 8.22 19.18
CA SER A 213 26.30 8.45 18.29
C SER A 213 26.39 9.86 17.72
N LEU A 214 25.65 10.81 18.28
CA LEU A 214 25.81 12.23 18.02
C LEU A 214 25.93 12.89 19.39
N ASN A 215 26.69 13.97 19.53
CA ASN A 215 26.95 14.70 20.79
C ASN A 215 25.69 15.30 21.48
N LEU A 216 24.51 14.73 21.24
CA LEU A 216 23.22 14.99 21.84
C LEU A 216 23.09 14.17 23.13
N LYS A 217 22.71 14.83 24.23
CA LYS A 217 22.64 14.24 25.56
C LYS A 217 21.61 13.10 25.60
N SER A 218 22.07 11.87 25.77
CA SER A 218 21.33 10.67 26.25
C SER A 218 19.98 10.31 25.60
N SER A 219 19.71 10.68 24.35
CA SER A 219 18.46 10.32 23.66
C SER A 219 18.71 9.35 22.51
N HIS A 220 17.98 8.23 22.49
CA HIS A 220 17.97 7.31 21.35
C HIS A 220 17.33 7.99 20.13
N VAL A 221 18.00 7.90 18.98
CA VAL A 221 17.43 8.32 17.70
C VAL A 221 16.73 7.13 17.06
N THR A 222 15.45 7.29 16.70
CA THR A 222 14.72 6.27 15.95
C THR A 222 14.58 6.71 14.50
N ILE A 223 15.06 5.90 13.56
CA ILE A 223 14.84 6.09 12.14
C ILE A 223 13.89 5.00 11.65
N THR A 224 12.78 5.39 11.03
CA THR A 224 11.84 4.46 10.40
C THR A 224 11.77 4.76 8.91
N LEU A 225 12.13 3.79 8.08
CA LEU A 225 11.98 3.84 6.62
C LEU A 225 10.72 3.06 6.22
N LEU A 226 9.72 3.76 5.69
CA LEU A 226 8.46 3.19 5.26
C LEU A 226 8.29 3.37 3.75
N SER A 227 8.34 2.27 3.00
CA SER A 227 8.08 2.26 1.55
C SER A 227 6.68 1.74 1.26
N ARG A 228 5.94 2.45 0.42
CA ARG A 228 4.52 2.22 0.10
C ARG A 228 4.40 2.02 -1.40
N ARG A 229 3.91 0.86 -1.85
CA ARG A 229 3.73 0.57 -3.28
C ARG A 229 2.33 1.00 -3.73
N CYS A 230 2.27 1.81 -4.78
CA CYS A 230 1.02 2.27 -5.37
C CYS A 230 0.29 1.15 -6.14
N THR A 231 -1.04 1.15 -6.04
CA THR A 231 -1.94 0.16 -6.61
C THR A 231 -2.60 0.58 -7.93
N ARG A 232 -2.44 1.85 -8.36
CA ARG A 232 -3.10 2.39 -9.57
C ARG A 232 -2.66 1.71 -10.86
N ARG A 233 -1.39 1.30 -10.96
CA ARG A 233 -0.85 0.57 -12.12
C ARG A 233 0.03 -0.61 -11.67
N LEU A 234 -0.62 -1.63 -11.14
CA LEU A 234 0.02 -2.88 -10.73
C LEU A 234 0.38 -3.77 -11.92
N GLY A 235 1.47 -4.52 -11.74
CA GLY A 235 1.86 -5.63 -12.60
C GLY A 235 3.26 -6.13 -12.31
N THR A 236 3.62 -7.21 -12.99
CA THR A 236 4.96 -7.78 -12.92
C THR A 236 5.94 -6.92 -13.70
N ARG A 237 7.20 -6.93 -13.23
CA ARG A 237 8.32 -6.33 -13.95
C ARG A 237 8.35 -6.92 -15.37
N MET A 238 8.62 -6.07 -16.37
CA MET A 238 8.55 -6.33 -17.83
C MET A 238 7.13 -6.35 -18.43
N TRP A 239 6.10 -6.88 -17.75
CA TRP A 239 4.73 -6.88 -18.29
C TRP A 239 3.98 -5.57 -18.09
N ARG A 240 4.37 -4.77 -17.10
CA ARG A 240 3.86 -3.41 -16.89
C ARG A 240 5.03 -2.45 -16.69
N ARG A 241 5.26 -1.61 -17.70
CA ARG A 241 6.17 -0.46 -17.66
C ARG A 241 5.44 0.79 -18.16
N GLY A 242 6.10 1.93 -18.03
CA GLY A 242 5.54 3.23 -18.42
C GLY A 242 4.30 3.66 -17.65
N ALA A 243 3.63 4.67 -18.19
CA ALA A 243 2.35 5.19 -17.72
C ALA A 243 1.16 4.52 -18.43
N ASN A 244 -0.05 4.66 -17.87
CA ASN A 244 -1.32 4.51 -18.60
C ASN A 244 -1.77 5.88 -19.15
N LEU A 245 -2.90 5.92 -19.87
CA LEU A 245 -3.48 7.16 -20.39
C LEU A 245 -3.93 8.14 -19.28
N GLU A 246 -4.14 7.65 -18.06
CA GLU A 246 -4.48 8.46 -16.89
C GLU A 246 -3.26 9.13 -16.22
N GLY A 247 -2.03 8.84 -16.67
CA GLY A 247 -0.81 9.37 -16.06
C GLY A 247 -0.29 8.55 -14.87
N ASP A 248 -0.88 7.40 -14.56
CA ASP A 248 -0.39 6.52 -13.50
C ASP A 248 0.80 5.69 -14.00
N THR A 249 1.93 5.80 -13.32
CA THR A 249 3.15 5.06 -13.66
C THR A 249 3.20 3.70 -12.98
N ALA A 250 3.72 2.70 -13.71
CA ALA A 250 3.98 1.38 -13.15
C ALA A 250 5.09 1.46 -12.09
N ASN A 251 5.05 0.57 -11.11
CA ASN A 251 6.05 0.48 -10.03
C ASN A 251 6.28 1.79 -9.27
N PHE A 252 5.23 2.61 -9.12
CA PHE A 252 5.29 3.81 -8.29
C PHE A 252 5.38 3.43 -6.81
N ILE A 253 6.37 3.96 -6.11
CA ILE A 253 6.67 3.74 -4.70
C ILE A 253 6.93 5.09 -4.04
N GLU A 254 6.32 5.30 -2.88
CA GLU A 254 6.61 6.40 -1.98
C GLU A 254 7.42 5.85 -0.80
N THR A 255 8.63 6.35 -0.59
CA THR A 255 9.48 6.01 0.55
C THR A 255 9.58 7.20 1.47
N GLU A 256 9.24 7.00 2.73
CA GLU A 256 9.27 8.02 3.78
C GLU A 256 10.31 7.62 4.83
N GLN A 257 11.27 8.50 5.08
CA GLN A 257 12.22 8.40 6.17
C GLN A 257 11.74 9.28 7.32
N LEU A 258 11.32 8.64 8.41
CA LEU A 258 10.93 9.30 9.65
C LEU A 258 12.10 9.30 10.61
N LEU A 259 12.38 10.46 11.19
CA LEU A 259 13.34 10.65 12.26
C LEU A 259 12.58 11.06 13.53
N GLU A 260 12.70 10.29 14.60
CA GLU A 260 12.15 10.64 15.91
C GLU A 260 13.29 10.82 16.93
N LEU A 261 13.35 11.99 17.55
CA LEU A 261 14.37 12.37 18.53
C LEU A 261 13.75 13.27 19.60
N GLU A 262 13.77 12.87 20.87
CA GLU A 262 13.30 13.69 22.01
C GLU A 262 11.90 14.32 21.83
N GLY A 263 11.00 13.63 21.13
CA GLY A 263 9.65 14.13 20.81
C GLY A 263 9.56 14.99 19.54
N PHE A 264 10.69 15.42 18.99
CA PHE A 264 10.75 15.98 17.63
C PHE A 264 10.59 14.90 16.58
N ARG A 265 9.87 15.23 15.51
CA ARG A 265 9.63 14.35 14.37
C ARG A 265 9.97 15.08 13.08
N SER A 266 10.77 14.45 12.23
CA SER A 266 11.00 14.89 10.85
C SER A 266 10.63 13.76 9.88
N SER A 267 10.24 14.14 8.67
CA SER A 267 9.84 13.23 7.60
C SER A 267 10.42 13.71 6.28
N LEU A 268 11.22 12.87 5.64
CA LEU A 268 11.72 13.08 4.29
C LEU A 268 11.06 12.08 3.34
N LEU A 269 10.48 12.57 2.25
CA LEU A 269 9.76 11.77 1.26
C LEU A 269 10.54 11.69 -0.05
N GLN A 270 10.64 10.49 -0.60
CA GLN A 270 11.18 10.22 -1.93
C GLN A 270 10.22 9.34 -2.70
N ILE A 271 9.91 9.73 -3.93
CA ILE A 271 9.07 8.95 -4.85
C ILE A 271 9.93 8.33 -5.95
N ARG A 272 9.56 7.14 -6.37
CA ARG A 272 10.20 6.42 -7.48
C ARG A 272 9.13 5.77 -8.33
N GLY A 273 9.23 5.86 -9.66
CA GLY A 273 8.30 5.21 -10.58
C GLY A 273 8.96 4.85 -11.90
N SER A 274 8.20 4.22 -12.80
CA SER A 274 8.61 4.08 -14.20
C SER A 274 8.56 5.44 -14.90
N ILE A 275 9.39 5.63 -15.93
CA ILE A 275 9.35 6.83 -16.79
C ILE A 275 7.92 7.03 -17.32
N PRO A 276 7.31 8.23 -17.17
CA PRO A 276 5.89 8.49 -17.43
C PRO A 276 5.53 8.60 -18.92
N LEU A 277 6.17 7.80 -19.77
CA LEU A 277 5.84 7.65 -21.19
C LEU A 277 4.98 6.41 -21.42
N LEU A 278 4.34 6.35 -22.59
CA LEU A 278 3.67 5.14 -23.06
C LEU A 278 4.72 4.23 -23.71
N TRP A 279 5.13 3.18 -23.01
CA TRP A 279 6.13 2.24 -23.49
C TRP A 279 6.01 0.89 -22.83
N GLU A 280 6.57 -0.11 -23.48
CA GLU A 280 6.54 -1.49 -23.04
C GLU A 280 7.85 -2.20 -23.32
N GLN A 281 8.03 -3.33 -22.64
CA GLN A 281 9.18 -4.19 -22.82
C GLN A 281 8.68 -5.63 -22.72
N ILE A 282 8.04 -6.09 -23.79
CA ILE A 282 7.39 -7.40 -23.84
C ILE A 282 8.47 -8.48 -23.77
N VAL A 283 8.31 -9.40 -22.83
CA VAL A 283 9.26 -10.51 -22.64
C VAL A 283 9.21 -11.44 -23.85
N ASP A 284 10.39 -11.70 -24.43
CA ASP A 284 10.64 -12.69 -25.47
C ASP A 284 11.73 -13.68 -25.01
N LEU A 285 12.20 -14.55 -25.90
CA LEU A 285 13.31 -15.48 -25.61
C LEU A 285 14.69 -14.78 -25.59
N SER A 286 14.74 -13.46 -25.75
CA SER A 286 16.00 -12.70 -25.75
C SER A 286 16.51 -12.49 -24.32
N TYR A 287 17.84 -12.41 -24.17
CA TYR A 287 18.46 -12.15 -22.87
C TYR A 287 18.02 -10.81 -22.25
N LYS A 288 17.91 -9.75 -23.09
CA LYS A 288 17.32 -8.46 -22.74
C LYS A 288 16.22 -8.16 -23.75
N PRO A 289 14.93 -8.26 -23.38
CA PRO A 289 13.84 -7.94 -24.29
C PRO A 289 13.92 -6.47 -24.70
N ARG A 290 13.61 -6.18 -25.97
CA ARG A 290 13.72 -4.82 -26.52
C ARG A 290 12.66 -3.89 -25.93
N LEU A 291 13.06 -2.65 -25.74
CA LEU A 291 12.15 -1.59 -25.29
C LEU A 291 11.45 -0.99 -26.50
N ARG A 292 10.13 -0.79 -26.40
CA ARG A 292 9.33 -0.16 -27.45
C ARG A 292 8.56 1.03 -26.88
N ILE A 293 8.89 2.22 -27.38
CA ILE A 293 8.10 3.43 -27.13
C ILE A 293 6.86 3.38 -28.04
N ILE A 294 5.70 3.63 -27.45
CA ILE A 294 4.42 3.66 -28.16
C ILE A 294 4.14 5.12 -28.53
N ASN A 295 4.28 5.43 -29.81
CA ASN A 295 3.94 6.74 -30.33
C ASN A 295 2.42 6.94 -30.29
N HIS A 296 1.96 7.80 -29.40
CA HIS A 296 0.56 8.15 -29.24
C HIS A 296 0.41 9.66 -29.16
N GLU A 297 -0.63 10.20 -29.79
CA GLU A 297 -0.95 11.64 -29.76
C GLU A 297 -1.17 12.22 -28.34
N GLN A 298 -1.48 11.36 -27.35
CA GLN A 298 -1.76 11.78 -25.98
C GLN A 298 -0.54 11.69 -25.07
N THR A 299 0.64 11.27 -25.57
CA THR A 299 1.83 11.08 -24.73
C THR A 299 2.18 12.34 -23.95
N SER A 300 2.15 13.53 -24.57
CA SER A 300 2.40 14.79 -23.85
C SER A 300 1.38 15.05 -22.75
N ASN A 301 0.09 14.79 -23.01
CA ASN A 301 -0.98 14.94 -22.01
C ASN A 301 -0.80 13.95 -20.85
N VAL A 302 -0.31 12.73 -21.11
CA VAL A 302 -0.03 11.71 -20.08
C VAL A 302 1.08 12.19 -19.14
N VAL A 303 2.16 12.73 -19.69
CA VAL A 303 3.28 13.27 -18.91
C VAL A 303 2.83 14.49 -18.10
N GLU A 304 2.08 15.40 -18.71
CA GLU A 304 1.51 16.57 -18.02
C GLU A 304 0.59 16.16 -16.86
N ARG A 305 -0.36 15.23 -17.09
CA ARG A 305 -1.24 14.70 -16.04
C ARG A 305 -0.45 14.06 -14.90
N HIS A 306 0.58 13.28 -15.23
CA HIS A 306 1.43 12.65 -14.23
C HIS A 306 2.08 13.68 -13.31
N PHE A 307 2.76 14.68 -13.89
CA PHE A 307 3.44 15.71 -13.10
C PHE A 307 2.48 16.66 -12.41
N HIS A 308 1.32 16.95 -12.99
CA HIS A 308 0.28 17.71 -12.31
C HIS A 308 -0.21 17.00 -11.04
N ASP A 309 -0.45 15.68 -11.08
CA ASP A 309 -0.81 14.88 -9.90
C ASP A 309 0.32 14.89 -8.85
N LEU A 310 1.59 14.82 -9.27
CA LEU A 310 2.73 14.90 -8.35
C LEU A 310 2.84 16.29 -7.70
N LEU A 311 2.79 17.36 -8.48
CA LEU A 311 2.89 18.74 -8.00
C LEU A 311 1.78 19.06 -7.00
N GLN A 312 0.55 18.61 -7.26
CA GLN A 312 -0.58 18.82 -6.36
C GLN A 312 -0.39 18.11 -5.00
N ARG A 313 0.26 16.95 -4.99
CA ARG A 313 0.37 16.10 -3.79
C ARG A 313 1.61 16.38 -2.96
N TYR A 314 2.74 16.56 -3.63
CA TYR A 314 4.06 16.64 -3.00
C TYR A 314 4.64 18.06 -3.04
N GLY A 315 4.09 18.96 -3.86
CA GLY A 315 4.65 20.30 -4.05
C GLY A 315 5.71 20.30 -5.16
N GLU A 316 6.78 21.07 -4.99
CA GLU A 316 7.85 21.17 -5.96
C GLU A 316 8.52 19.80 -6.22
N ILE A 317 8.76 19.47 -7.49
CA ILE A 317 9.33 18.18 -7.90
C ILE A 317 10.63 18.39 -8.67
N VAL A 318 11.66 17.64 -8.26
CA VAL A 318 12.88 17.42 -9.05
C VAL A 318 12.84 16.01 -9.62
N ALA A 319 12.72 15.90 -10.94
CA ALA A 319 12.72 14.64 -11.67
C ALA A 319 14.16 14.26 -12.04
N VAL A 320 14.70 13.24 -11.38
CA VAL A 320 16.02 12.70 -11.65
C VAL A 320 15.92 11.46 -12.54
N ASP A 321 16.48 11.53 -13.74
CA ASP A 321 16.61 10.39 -14.67
C ASP A 321 18.04 9.84 -14.61
N LEU A 322 18.15 8.56 -14.23
CA LEU A 322 19.41 7.82 -14.08
C LEU A 322 19.63 6.79 -15.20
N THR A 323 18.84 6.84 -16.28
CA THR A 323 18.92 5.87 -17.37
C THR A 323 20.23 5.97 -18.16
N ASP A 324 20.64 4.84 -18.73
CA ASP A 324 21.76 4.77 -19.68
C ASP A 324 21.42 5.60 -20.92
N LYS A 325 22.35 6.43 -21.38
CA LYS A 325 22.17 7.27 -22.58
C LYS A 325 22.42 6.50 -23.89
N HIS A 326 22.76 5.21 -23.81
CA HIS A 326 23.01 4.35 -24.95
C HIS A 326 21.93 3.28 -25.17
N GLY A 327 21.80 2.82 -26.43
CA GLY A 327 20.84 1.78 -26.83
C GLY A 327 19.38 2.17 -26.63
N ASP A 328 18.50 1.18 -26.47
CA ASP A 328 17.06 1.39 -26.33
C ASP A 328 16.69 2.24 -25.08
N GLU A 329 17.51 2.22 -24.03
CA GLU A 329 17.31 3.06 -22.84
C GLU A 329 17.65 4.53 -23.12
N GLY A 330 18.67 4.78 -23.95
CA GLY A 330 19.00 6.11 -24.42
C GLY A 330 17.90 6.74 -25.27
N GLU A 331 17.25 5.96 -26.13
CA GLU A 331 16.07 6.41 -26.88
C GLU A 331 14.91 6.80 -25.95
N LEU A 332 14.68 6.01 -24.90
CA LEU A 332 13.67 6.33 -23.89
C LEU A 332 14.03 7.58 -23.08
N SER A 333 15.29 7.73 -22.68
CA SER A 333 15.78 8.91 -21.96
C SER A 333 15.64 10.17 -22.80
N ALA A 334 15.99 10.10 -24.09
CA ALA A 334 15.87 11.21 -25.03
C ALA A 334 14.40 11.61 -25.24
N ALA A 335 13.51 10.62 -25.42
CA ALA A 335 12.08 10.87 -25.52
C ALA A 335 11.52 11.50 -24.24
N TYR A 336 11.97 11.04 -23.07
CA TYR A 336 11.53 11.59 -21.80
C TYR A 336 12.03 13.03 -21.62
N ALA A 337 13.30 13.29 -21.90
CA ALA A 337 13.87 14.63 -21.87
C ALA A 337 13.12 15.60 -22.79
N ALA A 338 12.71 15.16 -23.98
CA ALA A 338 11.93 15.97 -24.92
C ALA A 338 10.54 16.35 -24.38
N GLU A 339 9.86 15.44 -23.66
CA GLU A 339 8.61 15.77 -22.97
C GLU A 339 8.82 16.67 -21.76
N MET A 340 9.89 16.44 -20.98
CA MET A 340 10.22 17.25 -19.81
C MET A 340 10.53 18.71 -20.17
N GLN A 341 11.15 18.97 -21.33
CA GLN A 341 11.38 20.34 -21.84
C GLN A 341 10.09 21.14 -22.07
N LYS A 342 8.96 20.46 -22.26
CA LYS A 342 7.64 21.10 -22.44
C LYS A 342 7.05 21.55 -21.11
N LEU A 343 7.47 20.94 -20.00
CA LEU A 343 7.03 21.27 -18.65
C LEU A 343 7.90 22.40 -18.09
N ARG A 344 7.25 23.47 -17.61
CA ARG A 344 7.95 24.63 -17.02
C ARG A 344 8.12 24.54 -15.51
N ASP A 345 7.21 23.81 -14.86
CA ASP A 345 7.07 23.79 -13.39
C ASP A 345 7.80 22.61 -12.73
N VAL A 346 8.58 21.84 -13.50
CA VAL A 346 9.30 20.66 -13.00
C VAL A 346 10.76 20.74 -13.41
N ARG A 347 11.66 20.66 -12.42
CA ARG A 347 13.09 20.59 -12.68
C ARG A 347 13.46 19.18 -13.13
N TYR A 348 14.09 19.06 -14.30
CA TYR A 348 14.56 17.78 -14.85
C TYR A 348 16.08 17.70 -14.82
N VAL A 349 16.62 16.60 -14.28
CA VAL A 349 18.06 16.33 -14.19
C VAL A 349 18.34 14.96 -14.78
N SER A 350 19.11 14.91 -15.87
CA SER A 350 19.52 13.66 -16.53
C SER A 350 20.98 13.35 -16.20
N PHE A 351 21.21 12.25 -15.49
CA PHE A 351 22.53 11.80 -15.04
C PHE A 351 22.79 10.36 -15.49
N ASP A 352 23.80 10.17 -16.35
CA ASP A 352 24.14 8.84 -16.86
C ASP A 352 24.88 8.02 -15.80
N PHE A 353 24.14 7.25 -15.01
CA PHE A 353 24.72 6.49 -13.91
C PHE A 353 25.75 5.46 -14.38
N HIS A 354 25.57 4.86 -15.57
CA HIS A 354 26.43 3.80 -16.08
C HIS A 354 27.75 4.33 -16.62
N HIS A 355 27.75 5.50 -17.24
CA HIS A 355 28.96 6.17 -17.69
C HIS A 355 29.83 6.64 -16.52
N TYR A 356 29.23 7.24 -15.49
CA TYR A 356 29.97 7.83 -14.37
C TYR A 356 30.39 6.81 -13.30
N ASN A 357 29.62 5.74 -13.07
CA ASN A 357 29.85 4.78 -11.98
C ASN A 357 30.19 3.36 -12.46
N GLY A 358 30.83 3.21 -13.64
CA GLY A 358 31.09 1.92 -14.30
C GLY A 358 31.78 0.83 -13.45
N ASN A 359 32.34 1.17 -12.28
CA ASN A 359 32.93 0.23 -11.31
C ASN A 359 32.27 0.27 -9.90
N ALA A 360 31.01 0.71 -9.78
CA ALA A 360 30.32 0.90 -8.49
C ALA A 360 31.03 1.90 -7.55
N ASN A 361 31.76 2.85 -8.12
CA ASN A 361 32.47 3.86 -7.35
C ASN A 361 31.53 5.03 -7.02
N PHE A 362 31.06 5.11 -5.78
CA PHE A 362 30.05 6.09 -5.35
C PHE A 362 30.58 7.54 -5.25
N ASP A 363 31.87 7.76 -5.49
CA ASP A 363 32.51 9.08 -5.41
C ASP A 363 31.85 10.11 -6.35
N HIS A 364 31.31 9.66 -7.50
CA HIS A 364 30.66 10.54 -8.47
C HIS A 364 29.18 10.81 -8.15
N LEU A 365 28.60 10.18 -7.11
CA LEU A 365 27.29 10.59 -6.61
C LEU A 365 27.32 12.00 -6.01
N ASN A 366 28.47 12.44 -5.51
CA ASN A 366 28.63 13.81 -5.04
C ASN A 366 28.39 14.82 -6.18
N VAL A 367 28.75 14.50 -7.42
CA VAL A 367 28.46 15.36 -8.59
C VAL A 367 26.96 15.52 -8.81
N LEU A 368 26.21 14.42 -8.68
CA LEU A 368 24.75 14.48 -8.77
C LEU A 368 24.17 15.25 -7.59
N TYR A 369 24.66 15.00 -6.37
CA TYR A 369 24.24 15.71 -5.18
C TYR A 369 24.47 17.21 -5.32
N ASP A 370 25.64 17.64 -5.76
CA ASP A 370 25.99 19.04 -5.98
C ASP A 370 25.00 19.71 -6.96
N GLN A 371 24.58 19.00 -8.02
CA GLN A 371 23.61 19.52 -9.01
C GLN A 371 22.19 19.72 -8.45
N ILE A 372 21.81 18.97 -7.41
CA ILE A 372 20.47 19.02 -6.80
C ILE A 372 20.49 19.58 -5.38
N SER A 373 21.67 19.91 -4.84
CA SER A 373 21.88 20.30 -3.45
C SER A 373 21.06 21.52 -3.07
N GLU A 374 21.06 22.55 -3.91
CA GLU A 374 20.25 23.76 -3.71
C GLU A 374 18.75 23.46 -3.69
N ASP A 375 18.27 22.52 -4.51
CA ASP A 375 16.85 22.14 -4.53
C ASP A 375 16.51 21.30 -3.31
N PHE A 376 17.42 20.42 -2.90
CA PHE A 376 17.28 19.59 -1.70
C PHE A 376 17.22 20.46 -0.44
N GLU A 377 18.09 21.45 -0.30
CA GLU A 377 18.10 22.41 0.82
C GLU A 377 16.83 23.29 0.84
N LYS A 378 16.29 23.67 -0.32
CA LYS A 378 15.01 24.40 -0.39
C LYS A 378 13.82 23.55 0.06
N GLN A 379 13.85 22.26 -0.22
CA GLN A 379 12.77 21.33 0.09
C GLN A 379 12.79 20.82 1.55
N GLY A 380 13.90 21.03 2.27
CA GLY A 380 14.03 20.80 3.72
C GLY A 380 15.02 19.71 4.09
#